data_AF-A0A7J0EPV0-F1
#
_entry.id   AF-A0A7J0EPV0-F1
#
_cell.length_a   1.000
_cell.length_b   1.000
_cell.length_c   1.000
_cell.angle_alpha   90.00
_cell.angle_beta   90.00
_cell.angle_gamma   90.00
#
_symmetry.space_group_name_H-M   'P 1'
#
loop_
_entity.id
_entity.type
_entity.pdbx_description
1 polymer ?
#
loop_
_entity_poly.entity_id
_entity_poly.type
_entity_poly.pdbx_seq_one_letter_code
_entity_poly.pdbx_strand_id
1 'polypeptide(L)'
;MATRHLLNLSRQSRKFSSPLPPPSLTQPSRSASQAVVTSEPAPPSPPPPDAMIYDRLAESVKSKLKRLENPDPRFLRYASPHPTLADHSSILSSPQTRITTLPNGLRIATESSLAARTATVGVWIDAGSRFETDDTNGGVAHFLEHMIFKGLRRGR
;
A
#
# COMPACT_ATOMS: atom_id res chain seq x y z
N MET A 1 -36.64 -8.56 8.66
CA MET A 1 -36.77 -8.74 7.20
C MET A 1 -35.34 -8.86 6.65
N ALA A 2 -34.73 -10.05 6.77
CA ALA A 2 -34.67 -11.09 5.73
C ALA A 2 -33.64 -10.72 4.63
N THR A 3 -32.63 -11.49 4.25
CA THR A 3 -32.38 -12.94 4.41
C THR A 3 -30.96 -13.27 3.91
N ARG A 4 -30.23 -14.11 4.66
CA ARG A 4 -29.07 -14.91 4.21
C ARG A 4 -29.57 -16.10 3.37
N HIS A 5 -28.88 -16.50 2.30
CA HIS A 5 -29.07 -17.78 1.56
C HIS A 5 -27.98 -17.93 0.47
N LEU A 6 -27.41 -19.06 0.02
CA LEU A 6 -27.45 -20.54 0.21
C LEU A 6 -26.10 -21.09 -0.34
N LEU A 7 -25.36 -22.06 0.23
CA LEU A 7 -25.55 -23.50 0.51
C LEU A 7 -25.28 -24.49 -0.66
N ASN A 8 -24.41 -25.45 -0.34
CA ASN A 8 -23.93 -26.65 -1.04
C ASN A 8 -25.01 -27.60 -1.59
N LEU A 9 -24.66 -28.29 -2.69
CA LEU A 9 -25.16 -29.63 -3.07
C LEU A 9 -24.00 -30.38 -3.74
N SER A 10 -23.67 -31.62 -3.39
CA SER A 10 -24.43 -32.83 -3.72
C SER A 10 -23.55 -34.05 -3.34
N ARG A 11 -24.00 -35.29 -3.22
CA ARG A 11 -25.26 -35.94 -2.82
C ARG A 11 -24.87 -37.42 -2.69
N GLN A 12 -25.02 -38.01 -1.50
CA GLN A 12 -24.85 -39.44 -1.29
C GLN A 12 -25.88 -40.25 -2.10
N SER A 13 -25.51 -41.44 -2.54
CA SER A 13 -26.46 -42.53 -2.74
C SER A 13 -26.02 -43.75 -1.93
N ARG A 14 -26.93 -44.22 -1.07
CA ARG A 14 -26.87 -45.50 -0.33
C ARG A 14 -27.88 -46.47 -0.97
N LYS A 15 -27.63 -47.78 -0.83
CA LYS A 15 -28.59 -48.88 -0.53
C LYS A 15 -27.80 -50.21 -0.53
N PHE A 16 -27.56 -50.89 0.60
CA PHE A 16 -28.37 -51.89 1.33
C PHE A 16 -28.74 -53.17 0.55
N SER A 17 -28.18 -54.33 0.94
CA SER A 17 -28.86 -55.48 1.60
C SER A 17 -27.98 -56.76 1.66
N SER A 18 -28.41 -57.72 2.48
CA SER A 18 -27.73 -58.83 3.21
C SER A 18 -27.59 -60.20 2.46
N PRO A 19 -27.01 -61.28 3.08
CA PRO A 19 -26.26 -62.37 2.40
C PRO A 19 -26.92 -63.78 2.41
N LEU A 20 -26.47 -64.74 1.57
CA LEU A 20 -26.63 -66.22 1.69
C LEU A 20 -25.60 -67.01 0.81
N PRO A 21 -25.22 -68.29 1.13
CA PRO A 21 -24.05 -69.01 0.57
C PRO A 21 -24.40 -70.23 -0.38
N PRO A 22 -23.49 -71.16 -0.73
CA PRO A 22 -23.02 -71.48 -2.11
C PRO A 22 -23.60 -72.79 -2.71
N PRO A 23 -23.18 -73.19 -3.94
CA PRO A 23 -22.59 -74.52 -4.02
C PRO A 23 -21.33 -74.63 -4.91
N SER A 24 -20.47 -75.53 -4.44
CA SER A 24 -19.26 -76.09 -5.03
C SER A 24 -19.50 -76.84 -6.35
N LEU A 25 -18.61 -76.65 -7.33
CA LEU A 25 -18.31 -77.63 -8.37
C LEU A 25 -16.88 -77.42 -8.90
N THR A 26 -16.02 -78.38 -8.54
CA THR A 26 -14.95 -79.00 -9.34
C THR A 26 -13.97 -78.12 -10.12
N GLN A 27 -12.70 -78.18 -9.67
CA GLN A 27 -11.50 -77.83 -10.43
C GLN A 27 -11.44 -78.55 -11.79
N PRO A 28 -10.70 -77.97 -12.74
CA PRO A 28 -9.51 -78.70 -13.19
C PRO A 28 -8.26 -77.83 -13.11
N SER A 29 -7.22 -78.43 -12.53
CA SER A 29 -5.84 -77.99 -12.53
C SER A 29 -5.35 -77.66 -13.95
N ARG A 30 -5.17 -76.37 -14.23
CA ARG A 30 -4.36 -75.90 -15.36
C ARG A 30 -3.02 -75.43 -14.81
N SER A 31 -1.96 -76.13 -15.21
CA SER A 31 -0.57 -75.69 -15.06
C SER A 31 -0.41 -74.30 -15.67
N ALA A 32 -0.27 -73.30 -14.82
CA ALA A 32 0.13 -71.96 -15.23
C ALA A 32 1.66 -71.92 -15.23
N SER A 33 2.24 -71.67 -16.40
CA SER A 33 3.64 -71.26 -16.53
C SER A 33 3.89 -70.10 -15.58
N GLN A 34 4.84 -70.26 -14.65
CA GLN A 34 5.27 -69.18 -13.78
C GLN A 34 5.87 -68.06 -14.64
N ALA A 35 5.13 -66.97 -14.82
CA ALA A 35 5.74 -65.70 -15.13
C ALA A 35 6.52 -65.29 -13.87
N VAL A 36 7.84 -65.15 -14.01
CA VAL A 36 8.68 -64.53 -12.98
C VAL A 36 8.18 -63.10 -12.81
N VAL A 37 7.42 -62.85 -11.76
CA VAL A 37 7.15 -61.50 -11.27
C VAL A 37 8.46 -61.05 -10.63
N THR A 38 9.28 -60.35 -11.39
CA THR A 38 10.32 -59.50 -10.81
C THR A 38 9.57 -58.47 -9.95
N SER A 39 9.63 -58.62 -8.63
CA SER A 39 9.13 -57.61 -7.71
C SER A 39 9.89 -56.31 -7.99
N GLU A 40 9.20 -55.32 -8.55
CA GLU A 40 9.75 -53.98 -8.72
C GLU A 40 10.17 -53.46 -7.34
N PRO A 41 11.43 -53.04 -7.15
CA PRO A 41 11.89 -52.57 -5.86
C PRO A 41 11.05 -51.35 -5.45
N ALA A 42 10.58 -51.35 -4.19
CA ALA A 42 9.81 -50.25 -3.65
C ALA A 42 10.55 -48.92 -3.89
N PRO A 43 9.83 -47.84 -4.29
CA PRO A 43 10.47 -46.57 -4.58
C PRO A 43 11.28 -46.09 -3.34
N PRO A 44 12.47 -45.50 -3.55
CA PRO A 44 13.30 -45.04 -2.45
C PRO A 44 12.52 -44.02 -1.61
N SER A 45 12.65 -44.11 -0.29
CA SER A 45 12.05 -43.13 0.62
C SER A 45 12.55 -41.73 0.27
N PRO A 46 11.68 -40.71 0.32
CA PRO A 46 12.08 -39.35 0.01
C PRO A 46 13.25 -38.90 0.91
N PRO A 47 14.22 -38.17 0.37
CA PRO A 47 15.35 -37.69 1.15
C PRO A 47 14.88 -36.69 2.22
N PRO A 48 15.63 -36.52 3.32
CA PRO A 48 15.27 -35.59 4.37
C PRO A 48 15.24 -34.13 3.83
N PRO A 49 14.48 -33.23 4.46
CA PRO A 49 14.29 -31.86 3.97
C PRO A 49 15.59 -31.03 3.85
N ASP A 50 16.64 -31.42 4.56
CA ASP A 50 17.96 -30.77 4.47
C ASP A 50 18.88 -31.35 3.38
N ALA A 51 18.45 -32.36 2.62
CA ALA A 51 19.31 -33.05 1.66
C ALA A 51 19.59 -32.22 0.41
N MET A 52 18.60 -31.54 -0.14
CA MET A 52 18.73 -30.77 -1.39
C MET A 52 18.86 -29.27 -1.12
N ILE A 53 19.65 -28.58 -1.95
CA ILE A 53 19.89 -27.14 -1.82
C ILE A 53 18.58 -26.33 -1.94
N TYR A 54 17.68 -26.72 -2.84
CA TYR A 54 16.38 -26.06 -3.01
C TYR A 54 15.48 -26.21 -1.77
N ASP A 55 15.54 -27.36 -1.11
CA ASP A 55 14.74 -27.62 0.09
C ASP A 55 15.24 -26.75 1.25
N ARG A 56 16.55 -26.62 1.45
CA ARG A 56 17.14 -25.70 2.44
C ARG A 56 16.72 -24.25 2.22
N LEU A 57 16.71 -23.80 0.96
CA LEU A 57 16.25 -22.44 0.61
C LEU A 57 14.76 -22.29 0.90
N ALA A 58 13.94 -23.29 0.55
CA ALA A 58 12.52 -23.29 0.81
C ALA A 58 12.23 -23.25 2.33
N GLU A 59 12.98 -23.99 3.15
CA GLU A 59 12.86 -23.96 4.60
C GLU A 59 13.28 -22.63 5.23
N SER A 60 14.36 -22.03 4.72
CA SER A 60 14.78 -20.69 5.13
C SER A 60 13.67 -19.66 4.89
N VAL A 61 13.06 -19.67 3.70
CA VAL A 61 11.93 -18.78 3.37
C VAL A 61 10.72 -19.07 4.26
N LYS A 62 10.34 -20.34 4.45
CA LYS A 62 9.23 -20.74 5.34
C LYS A 62 9.47 -20.25 6.78
N SER A 63 10.68 -20.40 7.31
CA SER A 63 11.02 -19.93 8.67
C SER A 63 10.92 -18.41 8.79
N LYS A 64 11.34 -17.66 7.76
CA LYS A 64 11.23 -16.20 7.72
C LYS A 64 9.79 -15.74 7.64
N LEU A 65 8.94 -16.39 6.85
CA LEU A 65 7.50 -16.12 6.78
C LEU A 65 6.82 -16.41 8.11
N LYS A 66 7.10 -17.56 8.74
CA LYS A 66 6.59 -17.91 10.07
C LYS A 66 6.95 -16.87 11.13
N ARG A 67 8.13 -16.26 11.02
CA ARG A 67 8.54 -15.16 11.91
C ARG A 67 7.76 -13.86 11.65
N LEU A 68 7.29 -13.62 10.43
CA LEU A 68 6.54 -12.40 10.05
C LEU A 68 5.04 -12.50 10.36
N GLU A 69 4.49 -13.71 10.54
CA GLU A 69 3.05 -13.93 10.80
C GLU A 69 2.55 -13.27 12.08
N ASN A 70 3.42 -13.11 13.09
CA ASN A 70 3.05 -12.61 14.42
C ASN A 70 3.71 -11.25 14.71
N PRO A 71 3.15 -10.13 14.20
CA PRO A 71 3.66 -8.80 14.52
C PRO A 71 3.40 -8.45 15.99
N ASP A 72 4.32 -7.71 16.62
CA ASP A 72 4.08 -7.15 17.96
C ASP A 72 3.01 -6.04 17.86
N PRO A 73 1.85 -6.18 18.54
CA PRO A 73 0.74 -5.24 18.43
C PRO A 73 1.10 -3.82 18.90
N ARG A 74 2.18 -3.64 19.67
CA ARG A 74 2.67 -2.31 20.06
C ARG A 74 2.97 -1.42 18.85
N PHE A 75 3.49 -2.00 17.76
CA PHE A 75 3.82 -1.25 16.55
C PHE A 75 2.60 -0.94 15.67
N LEU A 76 1.47 -1.62 15.87
CA LEU A 76 0.23 -1.44 15.10
C LEU A 76 -0.78 -0.51 15.79
N ARG A 77 -0.40 0.10 16.93
CA ARG A 77 -1.33 0.83 17.80
C ARG A 77 -1.92 2.11 17.19
N TYR A 78 -1.14 2.86 16.41
CA TYR A 78 -1.51 4.21 16.00
C TYR A 78 -1.75 4.37 14.49
N ALA A 79 -0.99 3.66 13.66
CA ALA A 79 -1.12 3.76 12.22
C ALA A 79 -2.32 2.92 11.74
N SER A 80 -3.17 3.53 10.91
CA SER A 80 -4.25 2.83 10.20
C SER A 80 -4.05 2.99 8.70
N PRO A 81 -4.21 1.93 7.90
CA PRO A 81 -4.20 2.04 6.43
C PRO A 81 -5.48 2.70 5.88
N HIS A 82 -6.51 2.88 6.71
CA HIS A 82 -7.76 3.50 6.32
C HIS A 82 -7.75 4.99 6.68
N PRO A 83 -7.86 5.89 5.70
CA PRO A 83 -7.93 7.31 5.97
C PRO A 83 -9.22 7.66 6.71
N THR A 84 -9.13 8.59 7.65
CA THR A 84 -10.25 9.11 8.42
C THR A 84 -10.18 10.63 8.45
N LEU A 85 -11.33 11.29 8.66
CA LEU A 85 -11.34 12.73 8.89
C LEU A 85 -10.81 13.02 10.29
N ALA A 86 -9.67 13.70 10.37
CA ALA A 86 -9.07 14.14 11.62
C ALA A 86 -9.43 15.61 11.88
N ASP A 87 -9.75 15.92 13.14
CA ASP A 87 -9.89 17.31 13.58
C ASP A 87 -8.52 17.84 14.04
N HIS A 88 -8.10 18.97 13.46
CA HIS A 88 -6.86 19.66 13.77
C HIS A 88 -7.11 21.01 14.45
N SER A 89 -8.35 21.35 14.80
CA SER A 89 -8.73 22.64 15.40
C SER A 89 -7.85 23.05 16.60
N SER A 90 -7.47 22.08 17.44
CA SER A 90 -6.64 22.33 18.63
C SER A 90 -5.22 22.82 18.33
N ILE A 91 -4.68 22.56 17.13
CA ILE A 91 -3.30 22.91 16.75
C ILE A 91 -3.22 24.04 15.73
N LEU A 92 -4.35 24.54 15.22
CA LEU A 92 -4.41 25.58 14.19
C LEU A 92 -4.32 27.01 14.74
N SER A 93 -4.07 27.18 16.04
CA SER A 93 -3.92 28.50 16.65
C SER A 93 -2.71 29.24 16.07
N SER A 94 -2.96 30.37 15.40
CA SER A 94 -1.93 31.25 14.83
C SER A 94 -2.12 32.69 15.32
N PRO A 95 -1.09 33.56 15.25
CA PRO A 95 -1.26 34.98 15.49
C PRO A 95 -2.28 35.58 14.50
N GLN A 96 -2.97 36.64 14.93
CA GLN A 96 -3.96 37.30 14.09
C GLN A 96 -3.29 38.04 12.91
N THR A 97 -3.77 37.78 11.70
CA THR A 97 -3.42 38.60 10.53
C THR A 97 -4.26 39.88 10.53
N ARG A 98 -3.64 41.02 10.80
CA ARG A 98 -4.30 42.33 10.73
C ARG A 98 -4.14 42.91 9.32
N ILE A 99 -5.25 43.32 8.71
CA ILE A 99 -5.27 43.96 7.38
C ILE A 99 -5.72 45.41 7.54
N THR A 100 -4.96 46.34 6.99
CA THR A 100 -5.30 47.76 6.93
C THR A 100 -5.27 48.23 5.48
N THR A 101 -6.34 48.88 5.02
CA THR A 101 -6.40 49.50 3.69
C THR A 101 -6.18 51.00 3.83
N LEU A 102 -5.14 51.51 3.19
CA LEU A 102 -4.84 52.94 3.17
C LEU A 102 -5.80 53.70 2.22
N PRO A 103 -5.93 55.04 2.34
CA PRO A 103 -6.80 55.83 1.46
C PRO A 103 -6.47 55.74 -0.03
N ASN A 104 -5.23 55.38 -0.39
CA ASN A 104 -4.79 55.15 -1.76
C ASN A 104 -5.12 53.73 -2.29
N GLY A 105 -5.80 52.90 -1.50
CA GLY A 105 -6.13 51.51 -1.85
C GLY A 105 -5.04 50.48 -1.55
N LEU A 106 -3.86 50.89 -1.05
CA LEU A 106 -2.81 49.94 -0.68
C LEU A 106 -3.21 49.14 0.56
N ARG A 107 -3.13 47.81 0.46
CA ARG A 107 -3.40 46.89 1.56
C ARG A 107 -2.10 46.52 2.28
N ILE A 108 -2.09 46.66 3.59
CA ILE A 108 -1.00 46.26 4.47
C ILE A 108 -1.51 45.10 5.34
N ALA A 109 -0.91 43.93 5.19
CA ALA A 109 -1.17 42.77 6.02
C ALA A 109 0.01 42.55 6.99
N THR A 110 -0.28 42.40 8.28
CA THR A 110 0.72 42.18 9.32
C THR A 110 0.34 41.00 10.20
N GLU A 111 1.29 40.09 10.41
CA GLU A 111 1.19 39.03 11.42
C GLU A 111 2.29 39.25 12.45
N SER A 112 1.92 39.64 13.67
CA SER A 112 2.88 40.04 14.69
C SER A 112 3.31 38.84 15.55
N SER A 113 4.58 38.48 15.47
CA SER A 113 5.21 37.53 16.40
C SER A 113 6.28 38.25 17.23
N LEU A 114 5.92 38.68 18.44
CA LEU A 114 6.82 39.44 19.33
C LEU A 114 7.99 38.60 19.87
N ALA A 115 7.88 37.28 19.82
CA ALA A 115 8.96 36.37 20.20
C ALA A 115 10.04 36.24 19.11
N ALA A 116 9.74 36.60 17.86
CA ALA A 116 10.69 36.52 16.76
C ALA A 116 11.75 37.64 16.87
N ARG A 117 13.00 37.31 16.54
CA ARG A 117 14.13 38.26 16.53
C ARG A 117 14.41 38.87 15.15
N THR A 118 13.69 38.40 14.14
CA THR A 118 13.84 38.80 12.75
C THR A 118 12.48 39.14 12.17
N ALA A 119 12.46 39.91 11.10
CA ALA A 119 11.25 40.26 10.38
C ALA A 119 11.50 40.20 8.88
N THR A 120 10.45 39.94 8.11
CA THR A 120 10.44 40.01 6.65
C THR A 120 9.37 41.00 6.23
N VAL A 121 9.73 41.89 5.31
CA VAL A 121 8.80 42.83 4.69
C VAL A 121 8.88 42.62 3.20
N GLY A 122 7.73 42.47 2.56
CA GLY A 122 7.63 42.27 1.12
C GLY A 122 6.49 43.09 0.54
N VAL A 123 6.56 43.32 -0.78
CA VAL A 123 5.50 43.96 -1.55
C VAL A 123 5.04 42.94 -2.58
N TRP A 124 3.75 42.58 -2.55
CA TRP A 124 3.12 41.71 -3.53
C TRP A 124 2.28 42.57 -4.47
N ILE A 125 2.63 42.52 -5.75
CA ILE A 125 1.94 43.25 -6.82
C ILE A 125 1.20 42.21 -7.66
N ASP A 126 -0.08 42.45 -7.91
CA ASP A 126 -0.90 41.62 -8.79
C ASP A 126 -0.58 41.95 -10.26
N ALA A 127 0.60 41.55 -10.70
CA ALA A 127 1.14 41.75 -12.04
C ALA A 127 2.10 40.61 -12.41
N GLY A 128 2.42 40.48 -13.69
CA GLY A 128 3.32 39.46 -14.22
C GLY A 128 3.16 39.30 -15.72
N SER A 129 3.94 38.40 -16.34
CA SER A 129 3.96 38.27 -17.81
C SER A 129 2.61 37.90 -18.45
N ARG A 130 1.65 37.37 -17.68
CA ARG A 130 0.27 37.17 -18.14
C ARG A 130 -0.42 38.48 -18.57
N PHE A 131 -0.01 39.61 -18.01
CA PHE A 131 -0.57 40.93 -18.26
C PHE A 131 0.28 41.76 -19.23
N GLU A 132 1.26 41.14 -19.91
CA GLU A 132 2.01 41.78 -21.01
C GLU A 132 1.10 41.95 -22.26
N THR A 133 1.40 42.94 -23.07
CA THR A 133 0.75 43.18 -24.39
C THR A 133 1.54 42.48 -25.49
N ASP A 134 0.96 42.28 -26.68
CA ASP A 134 1.68 41.67 -27.81
C ASP A 134 3.00 42.39 -28.16
N ASP A 135 3.05 43.70 -28.02
CA ASP A 135 4.26 44.51 -28.24
C ASP A 135 5.33 44.35 -27.14
N THR A 136 4.91 43.95 -25.94
CA THR A 136 5.80 43.76 -24.77
C THR A 136 5.98 42.30 -24.38
N ASN A 137 5.33 41.39 -25.12
CA ASN A 137 5.42 39.94 -24.94
C ASN A 137 6.87 39.52 -25.20
N GLY A 138 7.58 39.24 -24.12
CA GLY A 138 9.01 38.92 -24.21
C GLY A 138 9.77 38.94 -22.89
N GLY A 139 9.08 39.02 -21.75
CA GLY A 139 9.72 38.98 -20.44
C GLY A 139 10.04 40.36 -19.88
N VAL A 140 9.19 41.36 -20.16
CA VAL A 140 9.31 42.69 -19.54
C VAL A 140 9.16 42.59 -18.01
N ALA A 141 8.28 41.73 -17.50
CA ALA A 141 8.16 41.51 -16.06
C ALA A 141 9.48 40.99 -15.45
N HIS A 142 10.11 40.02 -16.11
CA HIS A 142 11.38 39.44 -15.68
C HIS A 142 12.54 40.45 -15.82
N PHE A 143 12.57 41.20 -16.92
CA PHE A 143 13.56 42.24 -17.14
C PHE A 143 13.44 43.35 -16.08
N LEU A 144 12.22 43.80 -15.77
CA LEU A 144 11.95 44.80 -14.75
C LEU A 144 12.42 44.34 -13.36
N GLU A 145 12.18 43.08 -13.00
CA GLU A 145 12.71 42.49 -11.76
C GLU A 145 14.23 42.60 -11.68
N HIS A 146 14.95 42.32 -12.78
CA HIS A 146 16.40 42.50 -12.79
C HIS A 146 16.82 43.98 -12.70
N MET A 147 16.07 44.88 -13.32
CA MET A 147 16.41 46.31 -13.35
C MET A 147 16.10 47.04 -12.05
N ILE A 148 15.05 46.65 -11.32
CA ILE A 148 14.64 47.33 -10.09
C ILE A 148 15.71 47.27 -9.00
N PHE A 149 16.58 46.25 -9.03
CA PHE A 149 17.70 46.10 -8.11
C PHE A 149 18.99 46.81 -8.55
N LYS A 150 19.06 47.34 -9.78
CA LYS A 150 20.30 47.94 -10.33
C LYS A 150 20.41 49.46 -10.20
N GLY A 151 19.34 50.17 -9.83
CA GLY A 151 19.44 51.62 -9.65
C GLY A 151 18.15 52.30 -9.20
N LEU A 152 18.25 53.04 -8.09
CA LEU A 152 17.26 54.03 -7.67
C LEU A 152 17.96 55.39 -7.59
N ARG A 153 17.25 56.47 -7.95
CA ARG A 153 17.78 57.85 -8.00
C ARG A 153 18.26 58.39 -6.64
N ARG A 154 18.05 57.65 -5.55
CA ARG A 154 18.49 57.99 -4.20
C ARG A 154 19.08 56.74 -3.53
N GLY A 155 20.25 56.33 -3.99
CA GLY A 155 21.21 55.57 -3.19
C GLY A 155 22.12 56.56 -2.48
N ARG A 156 22.03 56.62 -1.16
CA ARG A 156 23.18 57.03 -0.34
C ARG A 156 23.92 55.74 0.02
#